data_AF-A0A9P0E2F1-F1
#
_entry.id   AF-A0A9P0E2F1-F1
#
_cell.length_a   1.000
_cell.length_b   1.000
_cell.length_c   1.000
_cell.angle_alpha   90.00
_cell.angle_beta   90.00
_cell.angle_gamma   90.00
#
_symmetry.space_group_name_H-M   'P 1'
#
loop_
_entity.id
_entity.type
_entity.pdbx_description
1 polymer ?
#
loop_
_entity_poly.entity_id
_entity_poly.type
_entity_poly.pdbx_seq_one_letter_code
_entity_poly.pdbx_strand_id
1 'polypeptide(L)'
;MTDQVALLRLVWSELFVLNASQCSMTLHFAPLLAAAGLHASPMAADRVVAFMDHIRIFQEQVEKLKALHVDSAEYSCLKAIVLFTTGFHRTLLTHLW
;
A
#
# COMPACT_ATOMS: atom_id res chain seq x y z
N MET A 1 10.54 11.46 18.99
CA MET A 1 10.96 10.63 17.84
C MET A 1 10.27 9.28 17.82
N THR A 2 10.04 8.63 18.97
CA THR A 2 9.33 7.34 19.06
C THR A 2 7.92 7.39 18.46
N ASP A 3 7.14 8.43 18.76
CA ASP A 3 5.74 8.52 18.32
C ASP A 3 5.60 8.71 16.81
N GLN A 4 6.46 9.53 16.20
CA GLN A 4 6.45 9.75 14.74
C GLN A 4 6.75 8.46 13.98
N VAL A 5 7.73 7.67 14.45
CA VAL A 5 8.05 6.37 13.86
C VAL A 5 6.91 5.37 14.11
N ALA A 6 6.28 5.40 15.28
CA ALA A 6 5.15 4.54 15.61
C ALA A 6 3.94 4.80 14.70
N LEU A 7 3.58 6.07 14.47
CA LEU A 7 2.52 6.44 13.53
C LEU A 7 2.82 5.93 12.11
N LEU A 8 4.03 6.15 11.61
CA LEU A 8 4.43 5.64 10.29
C LEU A 8 4.36 4.12 10.22
N ARG A 9 4.86 3.40 11.22
CA ARG A 9 4.77 1.93 11.27
C ARG A 9 3.33 1.43 11.23
N LEU A 10 2.38 2.17 11.79
CA LEU A 10 0.97 1.80 11.81
C LEU A 10 0.30 2.00 10.44
N VAL A 11 0.66 3.04 9.69
CA VAL A 11 -0.10 3.49 8.52
C VAL A 11 0.69 3.56 7.20
N TRP A 12 1.93 3.07 7.19
CA TRP A 12 2.83 3.19 6.03
C TRP A 12 2.24 2.61 4.74
N SER A 13 1.50 1.50 4.82
CA SER A 13 0.92 0.82 3.66
C SER A 13 -0.20 1.64 3.03
N GLU A 14 -1.02 2.30 3.83
CA GLU A 14 -2.07 3.21 3.37
C GLU A 14 -1.49 4.49 2.78
N LEU A 15 -0.47 5.06 3.43
CA LEU A 15 0.28 6.18 2.88
C LEU A 15 0.94 5.80 1.54
N PHE A 16 1.42 4.57 1.40
CA PHE A 16 1.98 4.08 0.14
C PHE A 16 0.93 4.02 -0.97
N VAL A 17 -0.27 3.50 -0.71
CA VAL A 17 -1.37 3.47 -1.69
C VAL A 17 -1.79 4.89 -2.11
N LEU A 18 -1.93 5.81 -1.17
CA LEU A 18 -2.24 7.22 -1.47
C LEU A 18 -1.17 7.87 -2.35
N ASN A 19 0.11 7.64 -2.05
CA ASN A 19 1.20 8.14 -2.89
C ASN A 19 1.23 7.50 -4.27
N ALA A 20 0.99 6.19 -4.38
CA ALA A 20 0.95 5.50 -5.67
C ALA A 20 -0.18 6.04 -6.57
N SER A 21 -1.35 6.33 -5.99
CA SER A 21 -2.44 6.99 -6.70
C SER A 21 -2.08 8.41 -7.14
N GLN A 22 -1.59 9.24 -6.22
CA GLN A 22 -1.23 10.63 -6.51
C GLN A 22 -0.13 10.74 -7.57
N CYS A 23 0.88 9.86 -7.52
CA CYS A 23 1.98 9.83 -8.48
C CYS A 23 1.64 9.10 -9.79
N SER A 24 0.42 8.60 -9.94
CA SER A 24 0.02 7.75 -11.08
C SER A 24 0.98 6.59 -11.34
N MET A 25 1.42 5.91 -10.27
CA MET A 25 2.40 4.85 -10.35
C MET A 25 1.88 3.68 -11.20
N THR A 26 2.63 3.34 -12.25
CA THR A 26 2.44 2.11 -13.03
C THR A 26 3.31 1.00 -12.45
N LEU A 27 2.67 -0.08 -12.01
CA LEU A 27 3.36 -1.24 -11.48
C LEU A 27 3.76 -2.20 -12.61
N HIS A 28 5.07 -2.31 -12.85
CA HIS A 28 5.64 -3.32 -13.74
C HIS A 28 5.99 -4.60 -12.98
N PHE A 29 5.60 -5.74 -13.54
CA PHE A 29 5.73 -7.05 -12.88
C PHE A 29 7.19 -7.44 -12.58
N ALA A 30 8.10 -7.31 -13.56
CA ALA A 30 9.48 -7.77 -13.41
C ALA A 30 10.26 -7.03 -12.31
N PRO A 31 10.22 -5.68 -12.21
CA PRO A 31 10.83 -4.96 -11.09
C PRO A 31 10.26 -5.35 -9.72
N LEU A 32 8.96 -5.63 -9.64
CA LEU A 32 8.31 -6.02 -8.39
C LEU A 32 8.71 -7.42 -7.94
N LEU A 33 8.80 -8.37 -8.87
CA LEU A 33 9.27 -9.72 -8.58
C LEU A 33 10.73 -9.71 -8.10
N ALA A 34 11.56 -8.87 -8.71
CA ALA A 34 12.93 -8.65 -8.27
C ALA A 34 12.99 -8.03 -6.86
N ALA A 35 12.20 -6.98 -6.60
CA ALA A 35 12.13 -6.33 -5.29
C ALA A 35 11.60 -7.25 -4.18
N ALA A 36 10.69 -8.17 -4.51
CA ALA A 36 10.19 -9.18 -3.59
C ALA A 36 11.20 -10.31 -3.30
N GLY A 37 12.37 -10.31 -3.93
CA GLY A 37 13.38 -11.36 -3.81
C GLY A 37 12.98 -12.66 -4.52
N LEU A 38 12.01 -12.59 -5.43
CA LEU A 38 11.37 -13.75 -6.06
C LEU A 38 11.92 -14.08 -7.46
N HIS A 39 12.92 -13.33 -7.93
CA HIS A 39 13.53 -13.48 -9.26
C HIS A 39 14.55 -14.65 -9.35
N ALA A 40 15.13 -15.08 -8.22
CA ALA A 40 16.34 -15.92 -8.21
C ALA A 40 16.13 -17.40 -7.81
N SER A 41 14.92 -17.81 -7.46
CA SER A 41 14.61 -19.20 -7.06
C SER A 41 13.32 -19.65 -7.73
N PRO A 42 13.21 -20.92 -8.20
CA PRO A 42 11.94 -21.43 -8.71
C PRO A 42 10.89 -21.33 -7.60
N MET A 43 9.96 -20.40 -7.77
CA MET A 43 8.84 -20.24 -6.88
C MET A 43 7.89 -21.42 -7.04
N ALA A 44 7.36 -21.94 -5.94
CA ALA A 44 6.14 -22.75 -6.03
C ALA A 44 5.05 -21.89 -6.69
N ALA A 45 4.34 -22.45 -7.67
CA ALA A 45 3.34 -21.72 -8.47
C ALA A 45 2.34 -20.94 -7.59
N ASP A 46 1.95 -21.53 -6.46
CA ASP A 46 1.03 -20.92 -5.49
C ASP A 46 1.53 -19.58 -4.93
N ARG A 47 2.85 -19.43 -4.71
CA ARG A 47 3.43 -18.18 -4.21
C ARG A 47 3.45 -17.09 -5.27
N VAL A 48 3.63 -17.45 -6.54
CA VAL A 48 3.53 -16.50 -7.66
C VAL A 48 2.09 -16.02 -7.81
N VAL A 49 1.13 -16.94 -7.75
CA VAL A 49 -0.30 -16.61 -7.82
C VAL A 49 -0.71 -15.67 -6.70
N ALA A 50 -0.34 -15.98 -5.44
CA ALA A 50 -0.63 -15.11 -4.30
C ALA A 50 -0.01 -13.71 -4.45
N PHE A 51 1.25 -13.63 -4.91
CA PHE A 51 1.90 -12.35 -5.15
C PHE A 51 1.21 -11.55 -6.26
N MET A 52 0.86 -12.20 -7.38
CA MET A 52 0.12 -11.58 -8.47
C MET A 52 -1.25 -11.06 -8.01
N ASP A 53 -1.93 -11.79 -7.14
CA ASP A 53 -3.21 -11.37 -6.60
C ASP A 53 -3.08 -10.12 -5.72
N HIS A 54 -2.03 -10.03 -4.89
CA HIS A 54 -1.73 -8.83 -4.12
C HIS A 54 -1.46 -7.61 -5.03
N ILE A 55 -0.70 -7.80 -6.11
CA ILE A 55 -0.45 -6.72 -7.08
C ILE A 55 -1.73 -6.28 -7.78
N ARG A 56 -2.59 -7.24 -8.16
CA ARG A 56 -3.90 -6.95 -8.77
C ARG A 56 -4.78 -6.12 -7.84
N ILE A 57 -4.92 -6.55 -6.59
CA ILE A 57 -5.73 -5.83 -5.59
C ILE A 57 -5.17 -4.43 -5.38
N PHE A 58 -3.85 -4.27 -5.26
CA PHE A 58 -3.22 -2.96 -5.11
C PHE A 58 -3.54 -2.04 -6.29
N GLN A 59 -3.36 -2.52 -7.53
CA GLN A 59 -3.68 -1.74 -8.73
C GLN A 59 -5.16 -1.33 -8.75
N GLU A 60 -6.07 -2.23 -8.38
CA GLU A 60 -7.51 -1.93 -8.29
C GLU A 60 -7.79 -0.80 -7.28
N GLN A 61 -7.14 -0.78 -6.11
CA GLN A 61 -7.30 0.30 -5.13
C GLN A 61 -6.76 1.64 -5.65
N VAL A 62 -5.62 1.61 -6.34
CA VAL A 62 -5.03 2.80 -6.95
C VAL A 62 -5.95 3.38 -8.02
N GLU A 63 -6.52 2.55 -8.89
CA GLU A 63 -7.44 3.03 -9.94
C GLU A 63 -8.76 3.58 -9.37
N LYS A 64 -9.30 2.98 -8.30
CA LYS A 64 -10.46 3.52 -7.59
C LYS A 64 -10.19 4.92 -7.03
N LEU A 65 -9.02 5.15 -6.44
CA LEU A 65 -8.63 6.47 -5.92
C LEU A 65 -8.42 7.49 -7.05
N LYS A 66 -7.82 7.08 -8.18
CA LYS A 66 -7.67 7.95 -9.36
C LYS A 66 -9.02 8.38 -9.94
N ALA A 67 -9.99 7.47 -9.97
CA ALA A 67 -11.34 7.74 -10.48
C ALA A 67 -12.10 8.81 -9.67
N LEU A 68 -11.67 9.09 -8.44
CA LEU A 68 -12.24 10.17 -7.61
C LEU A 68 -11.74 11.56 -8.02
N HIS A 69 -10.72 11.67 -8.89
CA HIS A 69 -10.15 12.94 -9.35
C HIS A 69 -9.68 13.88 -8.22
N VAL A 70 -9.16 13.28 -7.15
CA VAL A 70 -8.64 13.97 -5.96
C VAL A 70 -7.50 14.93 -6.33
N ASP A 71 -7.56 16.17 -5.85
CA ASP A 71 -6.52 17.16 -6.07
C ASP A 71 -5.35 17.05 -5.07
N SER A 72 -4.29 17.84 -5.27
CA SER A 72 -3.08 17.80 -4.43
C SER A 72 -3.33 18.18 -2.96
N ALA A 73 -4.23 19.14 -2.72
CA ALA A 73 -4.59 19.57 -1.38
C ALA A 73 -5.41 18.49 -0.67
N GLU A 74 -6.37 17.90 -1.37
CA GLU A 74 -7.17 16.78 -0.85
C GLU A 74 -6.31 15.56 -0.54
N TYR A 75 -5.33 15.21 -1.38
CA TYR A 75 -4.36 14.15 -1.05
C TYR A 75 -3.56 14.47 0.21
N SER A 76 -3.19 15.72 0.43
CA SER A 76 -2.49 16.15 1.64
C SER A 76 -3.39 15.97 2.87
N CYS A 77 -4.67 16.31 2.76
CA CYS A 77 -5.67 16.09 3.80
C CYS A 77 -5.90 14.59 4.08
N LEU A 78 -6.04 13.76 3.04
CA LEU A 78 -6.20 12.31 3.18
C LEU A 78 -5.00 11.66 3.86
N LYS A 79 -3.77 12.07 3.50
CA LYS A 79 -2.54 11.61 4.16
C LYS A 79 -2.51 12.01 5.63
N ALA A 80 -2.93 13.23 5.96
CA ALA A 80 -3.03 13.67 7.35
C ALA A 80 -4.08 12.87 8.14
N ILE A 81 -5.26 12.64 7.56
CA ILE A 81 -6.30 11.78 8.15
C ILE A 81 -5.74 10.39 8.43
N VAL A 82 -5.12 9.74 7.44
CA VAL A 82 -4.52 8.42 7.60
C VAL A 82 -3.47 8.43 8.71
N LEU A 83 -2.55 9.41 8.69
CA LEU A 83 -1.45 9.52 9.67
C LEU A 83 -1.93 9.71 11.11
N PHE A 84 -3.05 10.41 11.32
CA PHE A 84 -3.56 10.76 12.65
C PHE A 84 -4.84 10.00 13.04
N THR A 85 -5.32 9.06 12.22
CA THR A 85 -6.42 8.18 12.60
C THR A 85 -5.97 7.30 13.77
N THR A 86 -6.62 7.45 14.92
CA THR A 86 -6.26 6.72 16.14
C THR A 86 -6.42 5.22 15.91
N GLY A 87 -5.35 4.45 16.17
CA GLY A 87 -5.27 3.01 15.90
C GLY A 87 -6.29 2.13 16.63
N PHE A 88 -7.21 2.69 17.42
CA PHE A 88 -8.22 1.95 18.18
C PHE A 88 -9.11 1.06 17.30
N HIS A 89 -9.28 1.39 16.02
CA HIS A 89 -9.99 0.53 15.05
C HIS A 89 -9.08 -0.47 14.31
N ARG A 90 -7.76 -0.30 14.34
CA ARG A 90 -6.78 -1.09 13.56
C ARG A 90 -6.03 -2.14 14.37
N THR A 91 -5.87 -1.95 15.68
CA THR A 91 -5.24 -2.94 16.56
C THR A 91 -5.99 -4.28 16.56
N LEU A 92 -7.31 -4.25 16.35
CA LEU A 92 -8.14 -5.44 16.16
C LEU A 92 -7.80 -6.22 14.87
N LEU A 93 -7.38 -5.54 13.81
CA LEU A 93 -7.06 -6.17 12.51
C LEU A 93 -5.63 -6.70 12.47
N THR A 94 -4.67 -6.04 13.13
CA THR A 94 -3.28 -6.53 13.24
C THR A 94 -3.12 -7.73 14.19
N HIS A 95 -4.12 -8.02 15.03
CA HIS A 95 -4.16 -9.26 15.84
C HIS A 95 -4.93 -10.40 15.14
N LEU A 96 -5.53 -10.14 13.98
CA LEU A 96 -6.29 -11.11 13.17
C LEU A 96 -5.58 -11.44 11.83
N TRP A 97 -4.35 -10.96 11.62
CA TRP A 97 -3.48 -11.27 10.47
C TRP A 97 -2.07 -11.60 10.95
#